data_AF-A0A7X5D2L6-F1
#
_entry.id   AF-A0A7X5D2L6-F1
#
_cell.length_a   1.000
_cell.length_b   1.000
_cell.length_c   1.000
_cell.angle_alpha   90.00
_cell.angle_beta   90.00
_cell.angle_gamma   90.00
#
_symmetry.space_group_name_H-M   'P 1'
#
loop_
_entity.id
_entity.type
_entity.pdbx_description
1 polymer ?
#
loop_
_entity_poly.entity_id
_entity_poly.type
_entity_poly.pdbx_seq_one_letter_code
_entity_poly.pdbx_strand_id
1 'polypeptide(L)'
;MLMVGLGQRDTSLVTDMTKEEQEKIMAWIHKNILPRKTPLLDYSSYGIKDLVEHELELYITNNQFKDAMLLCGFYPVDEHLLNWNYCISKKSPAFKKMGW
;
A
#
# COMPACT_ATOMS: atom_id res chain seq x y z
N MET A 1 21.13 -6.15 9.02
CA MET A 1 20.82 -6.50 10.42
C MET A 1 19.47 -7.18 10.43
N LEU A 2 19.42 -8.41 10.95
CA LEU A 2 18.25 -9.30 10.95
C LEU A 2 17.07 -8.70 11.72
N MET A 3 15.87 -8.83 11.19
CA MET A 3 14.68 -9.33 11.90
C MET A 3 13.71 -9.91 10.85
N VAL A 4 13.85 -11.21 10.58
CA VAL A 4 12.73 -12.02 10.07
C VAL A 4 11.76 -12.12 11.24
N GLY A 5 10.77 -11.23 11.27
CA GLY A 5 9.69 -11.25 12.26
C GLY A 5 8.76 -12.43 11.97
N LEU A 6 8.97 -13.53 12.69
CA LEU A 6 8.02 -14.62 12.78
C LEU A 6 6.71 -14.11 13.41
N GLY A 7 5.60 -14.21 12.65
CA GLY A 7 4.34 -14.68 13.21
C GLY A 7 3.46 -13.75 14.05
N GLN A 8 3.64 -12.43 14.06
CA GLN A 8 2.53 -11.54 14.47
C GLN A 8 1.66 -11.26 13.25
N ARG A 9 0.41 -11.75 13.25
CA ARG A 9 -0.60 -11.24 12.32
C ARG A 9 -0.86 -9.80 12.74
N ASP A 10 -0.27 -8.87 12.01
CA ASP A 10 -0.66 -7.47 12.08
C ASP A 10 -2.11 -7.37 11.58
N THR A 11 -3.01 -7.04 12.50
CA THR A 11 -4.45 -6.89 12.25
C THR A 11 -4.90 -5.44 12.31
N SER A 12 -3.96 -4.49 12.44
CA SER A 12 -4.27 -3.07 12.57
C SER A 12 -4.91 -2.56 11.29
N LEU A 13 -5.99 -1.81 11.40
CA LEU A 13 -6.74 -1.27 10.27
C LEU A 13 -6.43 0.22 10.11
N VAL A 14 -6.59 0.76 8.90
CA VAL A 14 -6.37 2.21 8.70
C VAL A 14 -7.40 3.02 9.49
N THR A 15 -8.56 2.43 9.74
CA THR A 15 -9.63 3.02 10.54
C THR A 15 -9.27 3.19 12.02
N ASP A 16 -8.23 2.52 12.50
CA ASP A 16 -7.68 2.69 13.86
C ASP A 16 -6.80 3.95 13.98
N MET A 17 -6.39 4.56 12.86
CA MET A 17 -5.58 5.79 12.84
C MET A 17 -6.42 7.04 13.05
N THR A 18 -5.79 8.21 13.22
CA THR A 18 -6.54 9.48 13.27
C THR A 18 -7.22 9.78 11.94
N LYS A 19 -8.27 10.61 11.95
CA LYS A 19 -8.97 11.00 10.71
C LYS A 19 -8.06 11.76 9.75
N GLU A 20 -7.17 12.59 10.26
CA GLU A 20 -6.20 13.32 9.43
C GLU A 20 -5.23 12.36 8.73
N GLU A 21 -4.73 11.33 9.42
CA GLU A 21 -3.86 10.31 8.81
C GLU A 21 -4.60 9.48 7.77
N GLN A 22 -5.83 9.04 8.07
CA GLN A 22 -6.70 8.33 7.11
C GLN A 22 -6.87 9.15 5.82
N GLU A 23 -7.21 10.43 5.95
CA GLU A 23 -7.40 11.34 4.81
C GLU A 23 -6.11 11.53 4.00
N LYS A 24 -4.96 11.70 4.65
CA LYS A 24 -3.65 11.81 3.97
C LYS A 24 -3.33 10.55 3.16
N ILE A 25 -3.52 9.37 3.75
CA ILE A 25 -3.25 8.08 3.09
C ILE A 25 -4.18 7.89 1.89
N MET A 26 -5.48 8.09 2.07
CA MET A 26 -6.47 7.91 0.99
C MET A 26 -6.25 8.93 -0.14
N ALA A 27 -5.98 10.19 0.19
CA ALA A 27 -5.66 11.22 -0.79
C ALA A 27 -4.39 10.87 -1.58
N TRP A 28 -3.37 10.32 -0.92
CA TRP A 28 -2.17 9.84 -1.58
C TRP A 28 -2.47 8.69 -2.55
N ILE A 29 -3.27 7.69 -2.13
CA ILE A 29 -3.63 6.53 -2.98
C ILE A 29 -4.36 7.01 -4.23
N HIS A 30 -5.41 7.83 -4.08
CA HIS A 30 -6.19 8.34 -5.22
C HIS A 30 -5.36 9.19 -6.19
N LYS A 31 -4.41 9.96 -5.66
CA LYS A 31 -3.53 10.81 -6.47
C LYS A 31 -2.44 10.00 -7.18
N ASN A 32 -1.90 8.97 -6.54
CA ASN A 32 -0.64 8.34 -6.95
C ASN A 32 -0.78 6.95 -7.54
N ILE A 33 -1.93 6.29 -7.43
CA ILE A 33 -2.17 4.94 -7.96
C ILE A 33 -3.21 4.98 -9.08
N LEU A 34 -2.82 4.52 -10.26
CA LEU A 34 -3.71 4.43 -11.43
C LEU A 34 -4.18 2.98 -11.62
N PRO A 35 -5.50 2.73 -11.74
CA PRO A 35 -6.01 1.39 -12.00
C PRO A 35 -5.64 0.90 -13.40
N ARG A 36 -5.58 -0.43 -13.57
CA ARG A 36 -5.52 -1.08 -14.90
C ARG A 36 -6.21 -2.45 -14.88
N LYS A 37 -6.25 -3.14 -16.03
CA LYS A 37 -6.91 -4.46 -16.15
C LYS A 37 -6.02 -5.65 -15.78
N THR A 38 -4.70 -5.49 -15.81
CA THR A 38 -3.75 -6.58 -15.57
C THR A 38 -3.00 -6.39 -14.25
N PRO A 39 -2.58 -7.47 -13.57
CA PRO A 39 -1.75 -7.38 -12.36
C PRO A 39 -0.42 -6.66 -12.59
N LEU A 40 0.04 -5.86 -11.63
CA LEU A 40 1.42 -5.41 -11.53
C LEU A 40 2.14 -6.24 -10.46
N LEU A 41 3.13 -7.03 -10.87
CA LEU A 41 3.82 -7.98 -10.00
C LEU A 41 5.12 -7.42 -9.42
N ASP A 42 5.67 -6.37 -10.03
CA ASP A 42 6.93 -5.71 -9.63
C ASP A 42 6.84 -5.05 -8.25
N TYR A 43 5.63 -4.67 -7.82
CA TYR A 43 5.38 -4.00 -6.55
C TYR A 43 4.25 -4.69 -5.80
N SER A 44 4.54 -5.14 -4.59
CA SER A 44 3.55 -5.66 -3.66
C SER A 44 3.08 -4.58 -2.69
N SER A 45 2.06 -4.89 -1.88
CA SER A 45 1.52 -3.99 -0.86
C SER A 45 2.61 -3.47 0.07
N TYR A 46 3.59 -4.30 0.42
CA TYR A 46 4.73 -3.91 1.23
C TYR A 46 5.58 -2.83 0.55
N GLY A 47 5.93 -3.04 -0.71
CA GLY A 47 6.75 -2.08 -1.46
C GLY A 47 6.02 -0.76 -1.71
N ILE A 48 4.70 -0.78 -1.94
CA ILE A 48 3.91 0.44 -2.12
C ILE A 48 3.73 1.16 -0.78
N LYS A 49 3.49 0.42 0.31
CA LYS A 49 3.42 0.96 1.67
C LYS A 49 4.66 1.76 2.03
N ASP A 50 5.86 1.27 1.71
CA ASP A 50 7.10 2.01 1.98
C ASP A 50 7.18 3.35 1.20
N LEU A 51 6.60 3.43 0.00
CA LEU A 51 6.50 4.69 -0.76
C LEU A 51 5.56 5.69 -0.07
N VAL A 52 4.43 5.21 0.47
CA VAL A 52 3.49 6.03 1.25
C VAL A 52 4.16 6.57 2.49
N GLU A 53 4.82 5.72 3.27
CA GLU A 53 5.50 6.14 4.49
C GLU A 53 6.57 7.20 4.23
N HIS A 54 7.36 7.00 3.17
CA HIS A 54 8.42 7.94 2.80
C HIS A 54 7.86 9.28 2.31
N GLU A 55 6.78 9.30 1.53
CA GLU A 55 6.23 10.55 1.00
C GLU A 55 5.35 11.30 2.01
N LEU A 56 4.73 10.61 2.97
CA LEU A 56 3.88 11.21 4.00
C LEU A 56 4.59 11.42 5.35
N GLU A 57 5.81 10.92 5.50
CA GLU A 57 6.54 10.88 6.79
C GLU A 57 5.70 10.27 7.92
N LEU A 58 4.92 9.23 7.59
CA LEU A 58 3.93 8.60 8.46
C LEU A 58 4.12 7.09 8.45
N TYR A 59 4.37 6.49 9.60
CA TYR A 59 4.47 5.03 9.72
C TYR A 59 3.10 4.37 9.63
N ILE A 60 2.95 3.37 8.76
CA ILE A 60 1.73 2.56 8.62
C ILE A 60 2.12 1.09 8.49
N THR A 61 1.36 0.20 9.09
CA THR A 61 1.62 -1.22 8.89
C THR A 61 1.18 -1.69 7.49
N ASN A 62 1.67 -2.86 7.05
CA ASN A 62 1.23 -3.44 5.77
C ASN A 62 -0.28 -3.74 5.79
N ASN A 63 -0.85 -4.15 6.93
CA ASN A 63 -2.29 -4.40 7.02
C ASN A 63 -3.11 -3.10 6.94
N GLN A 64 -2.65 -2.01 7.57
CA GLN A 64 -3.28 -0.69 7.44
C GLN A 64 -3.27 -0.20 5.99
N PHE A 65 -2.14 -0.36 5.29
CA PHE A 65 -2.06 0.00 3.88
C PHE A 65 -3.00 -0.84 3.00
N LYS A 66 -3.07 -2.16 3.24
CA LYS A 66 -4.01 -3.05 2.54
C LYS A 66 -5.46 -2.64 2.75
N ASP A 67 -5.84 -2.34 3.98
CA ASP A 67 -7.18 -1.86 4.33
C ASP A 67 -7.50 -0.53 3.62
N ALA A 68 -6.55 0.41 3.61
CA ALA A 68 -6.69 1.68 2.88
C ALA A 68 -6.89 1.47 1.37
N MET A 69 -6.15 0.54 0.76
CA MET A 69 -6.31 0.19 -0.66
C MET A 69 -7.70 -0.36 -0.96
N LEU A 70 -8.24 -1.23 -0.09
CA LEU A 70 -9.61 -1.75 -0.21
C LEU A 70 -10.65 -0.62 -0.14
N LEU A 71 -10.52 0.27 0.84
CA LEU A 71 -11.39 1.43 0.98
C LEU A 71 -11.33 2.39 -0.22
N CYS A 72 -10.18 2.46 -0.90
CA CYS A 72 -10.00 3.23 -2.13
C CYS A 72 -10.45 2.48 -3.41
N GLY A 73 -10.99 1.27 -3.30
CA GLY A 73 -11.48 0.46 -4.42
C GLY A 73 -10.43 -0.37 -5.15
N PHE A 74 -9.25 -0.57 -4.55
CA PHE A 74 -8.19 -1.44 -5.09
C PHE A 74 -8.17 -2.79 -4.37
N TYR A 75 -8.67 -3.81 -5.05
CA TYR A 75 -8.71 -5.18 -4.55
C TYR A 75 -7.42 -5.95 -4.88
N PRO A 76 -6.97 -6.85 -3.99
CA PRO A 76 -5.81 -7.69 -4.26
C PRO A 76 -6.09 -8.69 -5.38
N VAL A 77 -5.03 -9.09 -6.09
CA VAL A 77 -5.08 -10.19 -7.06
C VAL A 77 -5.24 -11.54 -6.34
N ASP A 78 -4.62 -11.67 -5.17
CA ASP A 78 -4.74 -12.83 -4.28
C ASP A 78 -4.66 -12.34 -2.83
N GLU A 79 -5.77 -12.46 -2.09
CA GLU A 79 -5.90 -11.99 -0.71
C GLU A 79 -5.22 -12.93 0.31
N HIS A 80 -4.93 -14.18 -0.06
CA HIS A 80 -4.29 -15.15 0.81
C HIS A 80 -2.78 -14.93 0.96
N LEU A 81 -2.20 -14.04 0.15
CA LEU A 81 -0.79 -13.70 0.22
C LEU A 81 -0.48 -12.70 1.34
N LEU A 82 0.69 -12.86 1.97
CA LEU A 82 1.18 -11.90 2.96
C LEU A 82 1.39 -10.50 2.36
N ASN A 83 1.86 -10.42 1.12
CA ASN A 83 2.05 -9.17 0.39
C ASN A 83 1.18 -9.21 -0.87
N TRP A 84 0.26 -8.26 -1.00
CA TRP A 84 -0.72 -8.28 -2.09
C TRP A 84 -0.18 -7.61 -3.34
N ASN A 85 -0.49 -8.15 -4.51
CA ASN A 85 -0.35 -7.43 -5.77
C ASN A 85 -1.71 -6.89 -6.19
N TYR A 86 -1.70 -5.85 -7.03
CA TYR A 86 -2.91 -5.17 -7.47
C TYR A 86 -2.93 -5.00 -8.99
N CYS A 87 -4.12 -4.84 -9.56
CA CYS A 87 -4.30 -4.45 -10.95
C CYS A 87 -4.09 -2.93 -11.12
N ILE A 88 -2.84 -2.48 -11.01
CA ILE A 88 -2.44 -1.06 -11.06
C ILE A 88 -1.37 -0.81 -12.12
N SER A 89 -1.24 0.43 -12.58
CA SER A 89 -0.33 0.80 -13.66
C SER A 89 1.09 1.05 -13.16
N LYS A 90 2.11 0.49 -13.84
CA LYS A 90 3.52 0.90 -13.63
C LYS A 90 3.76 2.38 -14.00
N LYS A 91 2.84 3.01 -14.73
CA LYS A 91 2.86 4.45 -15.05
C LYS A 91 2.27 5.33 -13.93
N SER A 92 1.79 4.72 -12.84
CA SER A 92 1.24 5.44 -11.68
C SER A 92 2.28 6.43 -11.14
N PRO A 93 1.87 7.65 -10.72
CA PRO A 93 2.79 8.65 -10.17
C PRO A 93 3.68 8.12 -9.04
N ALA A 94 3.18 7.20 -8.21
CA ALA A 94 3.94 6.53 -7.15
C ALA A 94 5.29 5.96 -7.61
N PHE A 95 5.38 5.48 -8.86
CA PHE A 95 6.57 4.77 -9.35
C PHE A 95 7.52 5.65 -10.18
N LYS A 96 7.18 6.93 -10.42
CA LYS A 96 7.98 7.80 -11.30
C LYS A 96 9.25 8.34 -10.67
N LYS A 97 9.28 8.47 -9.34
CA LYS A 97 10.43 9.03 -8.60
C LYS A 97 11.50 8.00 -8.26
N MET A 98 11.24 6.72 -8.51
CA MET A 98 12.24 5.67 -8.36
C MET A 98 13.13 5.67 -9.60
N GLY A 99 14.13 6.56 -9.61
CA GLY A 99 15.14 6.61 -10.67
C GLY A 99 15.83 5.26 -10.80
N TRP A 100 15.56 4.59 -11.93
CA TRP A 100 16.42 3.60 -12.56
C TRP A 100 16.95 4.23 -13.84
#